data_AF-A0A356VW59-F1
#
_entry.id   AF-A0A356VW59-F1
#
_cell.length_a   1.000
_cell.length_b   1.000
_cell.length_c   1.000
_cell.angle_alpha   90.00
_cell.angle_beta   90.00
_cell.angle_gamma   90.00
#
_symmetry.space_group_name_H-M   'P 1'
#
loop_
_entity.id
_entity.type
_entity.pdbx_description
1 polymer ?
#
loop_
_entity_poly.entity_id
_entity_poly.type
_entity_poly.pdbx_seq_one_letter_code
_entity_poly.pdbx_strand_id
1 'polypeptide(L)'
;LLKAINGKFELGTAYFPGVDDKVSTGGVSIGGASLWMMKNDDARKQAAKWEFIKFMVSPKEQAFWNTKTGYFPITTEAYNEPVFKENVKKYPQFQTAINQLHDSSPESAGALCAIYTQVRKIEETEMQKMLNNQQTEDQALKNMTDQINSALEDYNAS
;
A
#
# COMPACT_ATOMS: atom_id res chain seq x y z
N LEU A 1 -7.58 15.55 -5.01
CA LEU A 1 -8.33 15.52 -6.29
C LEU A 1 -9.65 16.31 -6.26
N LEU A 2 -10.62 16.00 -5.40
CA LEU A 2 -11.93 16.69 -5.38
C LEU A 2 -11.83 18.23 -5.32
N LYS A 3 -10.94 18.76 -4.48
CA LYS A 3 -10.64 20.21 -4.42
C LYS A 3 -10.08 20.76 -5.74
N ALA A 4 -9.24 20.00 -6.43
CA ALA A 4 -8.63 20.42 -7.69
C ALA A 4 -9.63 20.45 -8.85
N ILE A 5 -10.60 19.53 -8.84
CA ILE A 5 -11.67 19.46 -9.85
C ILE A 5 -12.65 20.63 -9.70
N ASN A 6 -12.90 21.09 -8.47
CA ASN A 6 -13.74 22.25 -8.16
C ASN A 6 -15.11 22.21 -8.86
N GLY A 7 -15.77 21.04 -8.86
CA GLY A 7 -17.10 20.85 -9.43
C GLY A 7 -17.20 20.92 -10.96
N LYS A 8 -16.08 20.98 -11.69
CA LYS A 8 -16.08 21.02 -13.17
C LYS A 8 -16.64 19.74 -13.80
N PHE A 9 -16.55 18.62 -13.09
CA PHE A 9 -17.12 17.34 -13.47
C PHE A 9 -17.30 16.46 -12.22
N GLU A 10 -18.14 15.44 -12.34
CA GLU A 10 -18.32 14.44 -11.29
C GLU A 10 -17.13 13.46 -11.25
N LEU A 11 -16.64 13.17 -10.04
CA LEU A 11 -15.60 12.16 -9.82
C LEU A 11 -16.21 10.96 -9.09
N GLY A 12 -16.26 9.82 -9.79
CA GLY A 12 -16.61 8.52 -9.22
C GLY A 12 -15.38 7.71 -8.80
N THR A 13 -15.61 6.71 -7.96
CA THR A 13 -14.63 5.72 -7.53
C THR A 13 -15.23 4.32 -7.63
N ALA A 14 -14.45 3.34 -8.09
CA ALA A 14 -14.86 1.95 -8.23
C ALA A 14 -13.73 1.02 -7.77
N TYR A 15 -14.03 -0.26 -7.56
CA TYR A 15 -13.02 -1.28 -7.31
C TYR A 15 -12.12 -1.45 -8.53
N PHE A 16 -10.92 -1.99 -8.32
CA PHE A 16 -10.09 -2.42 -9.44
C PHE A 16 -10.84 -3.47 -10.28
N PRO A 17 -10.73 -3.41 -11.61
CA PRO A 17 -11.34 -4.41 -12.48
C PRO A 17 -10.62 -5.76 -12.28
N GLY A 18 -11.40 -6.84 -12.29
CA GLY A 18 -10.84 -8.19 -12.48
C GLY A 18 -10.34 -8.36 -13.92
N VAL A 19 -9.37 -9.26 -14.11
CA VAL A 19 -8.84 -9.61 -15.44
C VAL A 19 -9.65 -10.75 -16.08
N ASP A 20 -10.16 -11.66 -15.25
CA ASP A 20 -11.02 -12.78 -15.62
C ASP A 20 -12.09 -12.98 -14.54
N ASP A 21 -13.36 -12.92 -14.91
CA ASP A 21 -14.54 -12.99 -14.04
C ASP A 21 -14.77 -14.37 -13.39
N LYS A 22 -14.08 -15.43 -13.84
CA LYS A 22 -14.14 -16.78 -13.25
C LYS A 22 -13.06 -17.02 -12.20
N VAL A 23 -11.94 -16.30 -12.28
CA VAL A 23 -10.75 -16.54 -11.45
C VAL A 23 -10.40 -15.35 -10.56
N SER A 24 -10.73 -14.13 -10.97
CA SER A 24 -10.42 -12.92 -10.21
C SER A 24 -11.30 -12.85 -8.96
N THR A 25 -10.70 -13.14 -7.81
CA THR A 25 -11.34 -12.96 -6.50
C THR A 25 -11.30 -11.52 -6.01
N GLY A 26 -10.74 -10.61 -6.82
CA GLY A 26 -10.58 -9.19 -6.50
C GLY A 26 -9.45 -8.94 -5.51
N GLY A 27 -9.55 -7.80 -4.81
CA GLY A 27 -8.61 -7.39 -3.78
C GLY A 27 -7.74 -6.18 -4.15
N VAL A 28 -6.95 -5.72 -3.19
CA VAL A 28 -5.97 -4.66 -3.37
C VAL A 28 -4.66 -5.03 -2.68
N SER A 29 -3.55 -4.88 -3.39
CA SER A 29 -2.22 -4.99 -2.79
C SER A 29 -2.01 -3.84 -1.81
N ILE A 30 -1.75 -4.16 -0.54
CA ILE A 30 -1.48 -3.15 0.48
C ILE A 30 -0.05 -2.63 0.33
N GLY A 31 0.12 -1.33 0.58
CA GLY A 31 1.42 -0.68 0.57
C GLY A 31 1.44 0.50 1.54
N GLY A 32 2.60 1.14 1.68
CA GLY A 32 2.76 2.28 2.56
C GLY A 32 4.09 2.26 3.29
N ALA A 33 4.09 2.81 4.50
CA ALA A 33 5.27 2.89 5.36
C ALA A 33 4.97 2.29 6.73
N SER A 34 6.01 1.85 7.41
CA SER A 34 5.95 1.33 8.78
C SER A 34 6.78 2.21 9.72
N LEU A 35 6.35 2.30 10.98
CA LEU A 35 7.18 2.86 12.04
C LEU A 35 8.10 1.77 12.60
N TRP A 36 9.41 2.01 12.55
CA TRP A 36 10.42 1.08 13.05
C TRP A 36 11.14 1.67 14.27
N MET A 37 11.29 0.88 15.33
CA MET A 37 12.12 1.22 16.48
C MET A 37 13.52 0.66 16.31
N MET A 38 14.49 1.54 16.08
CA MET A 38 15.90 1.16 16.08
C MET A 38 16.36 0.79 17.50
N LYS A 39 17.24 -0.21 17.62
CA LYS A 39 17.91 -0.56 18.89
C LYS A 39 18.58 0.69 19.47
N ASN A 40 18.47 0.84 20.79
CA ASN A 40 19.06 1.92 21.55
C ASN A 40 19.18 1.48 23.01
N ASP A 41 20.33 1.73 23.63
CA ASP A 41 20.59 1.26 25.00
C ASP A 41 20.16 2.28 26.08
N ASP A 42 19.62 3.43 25.69
CA ASP A 42 19.01 4.41 26.60
C ASP A 42 17.55 4.06 26.89
N ALA A 43 17.28 3.61 28.12
CA ALA A 43 15.96 3.21 28.58
C ALA A 43 14.91 4.33 28.45
N ARG A 44 15.28 5.60 28.64
CA ARG A 44 14.33 6.72 28.51
C ARG A 44 13.94 6.93 27.06
N LYS A 45 14.90 6.82 26.14
CA LYS A 45 14.60 6.90 24.69
C LYS A 45 13.75 5.73 24.24
N GLN A 46 13.95 4.53 24.79
CA GLN A 46 13.08 3.39 24.50
C GLN A 46 11.64 3.62 24.96
N ALA A 47 11.44 4.09 26.20
CA ALA A 47 10.11 4.42 26.69
C ALA A 47 9.42 5.50 25.82
N ALA A 48 10.14 6.57 25.47
CA ALA A 48 9.60 7.66 24.65
C ALA A 48 9.20 7.19 23.23
N LYS A 49 9.99 6.32 22.58
CA LYS A 49 9.62 5.72 21.29
C LYS A 49 8.31 4.94 21.39
N TRP A 50 8.11 4.23 22.50
CA TRP A 50 6.90 3.45 22.71
C TRP A 50 5.66 4.31 22.92
N GLU A 51 5.78 5.38 23.70
CA GLU A 51 4.69 6.37 23.83
C GLU A 51 4.35 7.00 22.48
N PHE A 52 5.36 7.34 21.67
CA PHE A 52 5.14 7.90 20.34
C PHE A 52 4.41 6.92 19.41
N ILE A 53 4.83 5.65 19.36
CA ILE A 53 4.14 4.65 18.53
C ILE A 53 2.70 4.46 19.00
N LYS A 54 2.46 4.30 20.30
CA LYS A 54 1.10 4.17 20.86
C LYS A 54 0.22 5.38 20.51
N PHE A 55 0.76 6.59 20.57
CA PHE A 55 0.06 7.79 20.13
C PHE A 55 -0.30 7.72 18.64
N MET A 56 0.68 7.44 17.78
CA MET A 56 0.49 7.38 16.33
C MET A 56 -0.50 6.29 15.88
N VAL A 57 -0.56 5.16 16.58
CA VAL A 57 -1.49 4.07 16.27
C VAL A 57 -2.82 4.16 17.02
N SER A 58 -3.02 5.21 17.84
CA SER A 58 -4.27 5.40 18.56
C SER A 58 -5.45 5.67 17.60
N PRO A 59 -6.69 5.29 17.96
CA PRO A 59 -7.85 5.45 17.08
C PRO A 59 -8.04 6.90 16.60
N LYS A 60 -7.90 7.86 17.53
CA LYS A 60 -8.02 9.29 17.24
C LYS A 60 -6.99 9.77 16.22
N GLU A 61 -5.72 9.42 16.40
CA GLU A 61 -4.66 9.88 15.50
C GLU A 61 -4.72 9.17 14.15
N GLN A 62 -5.08 7.89 14.11
CA GLN A 62 -5.31 7.15 12.87
C GLN A 62 -6.48 7.73 12.07
N ALA A 63 -7.59 8.07 12.74
CA ALA A 63 -8.72 8.74 12.12
C ALA A 63 -8.31 10.11 11.57
N PHE A 64 -7.62 10.92 12.36
CA PHE A 64 -7.09 12.21 11.92
C PHE A 64 -6.18 12.06 10.70
N TRP A 65 -5.18 11.18 10.78
CA TRP A 65 -4.21 10.94 9.71
C TRP A 65 -4.88 10.51 8.41
N ASN A 66 -5.85 9.60 8.47
CA ASN A 66 -6.66 9.20 7.33
C ASN A 66 -7.33 10.42 6.67
N THR A 67 -8.01 11.28 7.44
CA THR A 67 -8.70 12.45 6.85
C THR A 67 -7.75 13.46 6.19
N LYS A 68 -6.48 13.49 6.60
CA LYS A 68 -5.48 14.41 6.03
C LYS A 68 -4.77 13.85 4.82
N THR A 69 -4.60 12.53 4.76
CA THR A 69 -3.68 11.89 3.80
C THR A 69 -4.38 10.90 2.87
N GLY A 70 -5.46 10.28 3.31
CA GLY A 70 -6.11 9.14 2.66
C GLY A 70 -5.53 7.77 3.02
N TYR A 71 -4.47 7.69 3.84
CA TYR A 71 -3.94 6.40 4.32
C TYR A 71 -5.00 5.64 5.14
N PHE A 72 -5.03 4.31 5.00
CA PHE A 72 -5.94 3.47 5.76
C PHE A 72 -5.61 3.50 7.27
N PRO A 73 -6.61 3.66 8.14
CA PRO A 73 -6.45 3.40 9.55
C PRO A 73 -6.09 1.93 9.78
N ILE A 74 -5.06 1.66 10.58
CA ILE A 74 -4.63 0.29 10.91
C ILE A 74 -5.35 -0.30 12.13
N THR A 75 -6.24 0.47 12.76
CA THR A 75 -7.04 0.08 13.94
C THR A 75 -8.51 0.29 13.61
N THR A 76 -9.35 -0.71 13.87
CA THR A 76 -10.77 -0.68 13.47
C THR A 76 -11.59 0.32 14.30
N GLU A 77 -11.11 0.67 15.49
CA GLU A 77 -11.72 1.68 16.35
C GLU A 77 -11.67 3.09 15.74
N ALA A 78 -10.69 3.38 14.87
CA ALA A 78 -10.59 4.67 14.19
C ALA A 78 -11.80 4.97 13.31
N TYR A 79 -12.48 3.94 12.80
CA TYR A 79 -13.69 4.08 11.99
C TYR A 79 -14.89 4.54 12.83
N ASN A 80 -14.81 4.41 14.17
CA ASN A 80 -15.83 4.89 15.08
C ASN A 80 -15.68 6.38 15.46
N GLU A 81 -14.50 6.96 15.22
CA GLU A 81 -14.19 8.34 15.57
C GLU A 81 -15.06 9.33 14.77
N PRO A 82 -15.58 10.41 15.41
CA PRO A 82 -16.42 11.39 14.74
C PRO A 82 -15.77 12.01 13.50
N VAL A 83 -14.47 12.35 13.59
CA VAL A 83 -13.72 12.98 12.49
C VAL A 83 -13.68 12.09 11.25
N PHE A 84 -13.60 10.77 11.43
CA PHE A 84 -13.60 9.82 10.33
C PHE A 84 -15.00 9.75 9.68
N LYS A 85 -16.04 9.57 10.50
CA LYS A 85 -17.43 9.46 10.04
C LYS A 85 -17.87 10.71 9.28
N GLU A 86 -17.52 11.89 9.79
CA GLU A 86 -17.78 13.17 9.12
C GLU A 86 -17.05 13.28 7.77
N ASN A 87 -15.79 12.85 7.72
CA ASN A 87 -15.00 12.89 6.49
C ASN A 87 -15.56 11.97 5.41
N VAL A 88 -15.91 10.73 5.76
CA VAL A 88 -16.52 9.77 4.82
C VAL A 88 -17.88 10.27 4.34
N LYS A 89 -18.72 10.83 5.22
CA LYS A 89 -20.01 11.40 4.83
C LYS A 89 -19.84 12.55 3.82
N LYS A 90 -18.83 13.39 4.03
CA LYS A 90 -18.52 14.52 3.14
C LYS A 90 -17.88 14.08 1.83
N TYR A 91 -17.09 13.01 1.86
CA TYR A 91 -16.30 12.51 0.75
C TYR A 91 -16.51 10.99 0.60
N PRO A 92 -17.68 10.56 0.10
CA PRO A 92 -18.01 9.14 -0.01
C PRO A 92 -17.04 8.36 -0.90
N GLN A 93 -16.27 9.04 -1.75
CA GLN A 93 -15.22 8.45 -2.60
C GLN A 93 -14.14 7.69 -1.80
N PHE A 94 -13.88 8.08 -0.54
CA PHE A 94 -12.94 7.34 0.30
C PHE A 94 -13.46 5.96 0.69
N GLN A 95 -14.79 5.78 0.76
CA GLN A 95 -15.39 4.53 1.21
C GLN A 95 -15.12 3.39 0.23
N THR A 96 -14.99 3.67 -1.08
CA THR A 96 -14.68 2.64 -2.08
C THR A 96 -13.38 1.90 -1.76
N ALA A 97 -12.30 2.64 -1.47
CA ALA A 97 -11.01 2.03 -1.17
C ALA A 97 -11.03 1.26 0.16
N ILE A 98 -11.75 1.76 1.16
CA ILE A 98 -11.95 1.09 2.46
C ILE A 98 -12.69 -0.23 2.26
N ASN A 99 -13.80 -0.23 1.52
CA ASN A 99 -14.56 -1.45 1.26
C ASN A 99 -13.72 -2.45 0.48
N GLN A 100 -13.00 -2.03 -0.56
CA GLN A 100 -12.15 -2.93 -1.34
C GLN A 100 -11.06 -3.57 -0.48
N LEU A 101 -10.47 -2.81 0.46
CA LEU A 101 -9.51 -3.35 1.42
C LEU A 101 -10.13 -4.42 2.33
N HIS A 102 -11.35 -4.18 2.85
CA HIS A 102 -12.04 -5.14 3.72
C HIS A 102 -12.54 -6.39 2.98
N ASP A 103 -12.88 -6.26 1.70
CA ASP A 103 -13.27 -7.37 0.83
C ASP A 103 -12.06 -8.15 0.29
N SER A 104 -10.84 -7.65 0.48
CA SER A 104 -9.61 -8.32 0.04
C SER A 104 -9.30 -9.55 0.90
N SER A 105 -8.82 -10.61 0.26
CA SER A 105 -8.35 -11.79 0.97
C SER A 105 -6.96 -11.57 1.58
N PRO A 106 -6.55 -12.34 2.61
CA PRO A 106 -5.21 -12.24 3.21
C PRO A 106 -4.07 -12.40 2.20
N GLU A 107 -4.28 -13.16 1.12
CA GLU A 107 -3.31 -13.36 0.04
C GLU A 107 -3.01 -12.07 -0.74
N SER A 108 -3.89 -11.05 -0.62
CA SER A 108 -3.69 -9.72 -1.20
C SER A 108 -2.73 -8.84 -0.38
N ALA A 109 -2.21 -9.31 0.76
CA ALA A 109 -1.35 -8.52 1.65
C ALA A 109 0.05 -8.18 1.08
N GLY A 110 0.36 -8.65 -0.14
CA GLY A 110 1.63 -8.40 -0.82
C GLY A 110 2.69 -9.47 -0.51
N ALA A 111 3.90 -9.28 -1.06
CA ALA A 111 4.97 -10.26 -0.96
C ALA A 111 5.92 -9.96 0.21
N LEU A 112 6.31 -11.01 0.94
CA LEU A 112 7.44 -10.97 1.86
C LEU A 112 8.69 -11.44 1.11
N CYS A 113 9.59 -10.50 0.81
CA CYS A 113 10.81 -10.78 0.05
C CYS A 113 12.00 -10.00 0.63
N ALA A 114 13.11 -10.68 0.90
CA ALA A 114 14.30 -10.06 1.49
C ALA A 114 14.96 -9.03 0.55
N ILE A 115 14.84 -9.24 -0.76
CA ILE A 115 15.38 -8.35 -1.80
C ILE A 115 14.28 -7.52 -2.50
N TYR A 116 13.14 -7.29 -1.84
CA TYR A 116 11.95 -6.70 -2.48
C TYR A 116 12.24 -5.37 -3.21
N THR A 117 13.10 -4.52 -2.64
CA THR A 117 13.51 -3.26 -3.29
C THR A 117 14.24 -3.48 -4.61
N GLN A 118 15.07 -4.53 -4.72
CA GLN A 118 15.75 -4.88 -5.96
C GLN A 118 14.78 -5.49 -6.96
N VAL A 119 13.94 -6.43 -6.51
CA VAL A 119 12.88 -7.05 -7.33
C VAL A 119 12.01 -5.99 -7.98
N ARG A 120 11.47 -5.06 -7.18
CA ARG A 120 10.63 -3.97 -7.67
C ARG A 120 11.34 -3.12 -8.73
N LYS A 121 12.63 -2.81 -8.53
CA LYS A 121 13.39 -2.01 -9.49
C LYS A 121 13.60 -2.77 -10.82
N ILE A 122 13.86 -4.07 -10.75
CA ILE A 122 13.99 -4.93 -11.94
C ILE A 122 12.65 -4.96 -12.69
N GLU A 123 11.56 -5.23 -11.99
CA GLU A 123 10.20 -5.26 -12.55
C GLU A 123 9.85 -3.93 -13.22
N GLU A 124 10.02 -2.80 -12.52
CA GLU A 124 9.76 -1.46 -13.06
C GLU A 124 10.57 -1.19 -14.33
N THR A 125 11.87 -1.57 -14.34
CA THR A 125 12.76 -1.34 -15.48
C THR A 125 12.37 -2.16 -16.70
N GLU A 126 12.15 -3.47 -16.52
CA GLU A 126 11.83 -4.36 -17.64
C GLU A 126 10.41 -4.12 -18.17
N MET A 127 9.43 -3.84 -17.29
CA MET A 127 8.10 -3.40 -17.72
C MET A 127 8.15 -2.07 -18.47
N GLN A 128 8.94 -1.09 -18.01
CA GLN A 128 9.08 0.19 -18.71
C GLN A 128 9.65 0.01 -20.12
N LYS A 129 10.67 -0.83 -20.30
CA LYS A 129 11.21 -1.15 -21.64
C LYS A 129 10.15 -1.79 -22.53
N MET A 130 9.39 -2.75 -22.00
CA MET A 130 8.31 -3.43 -22.72
C MET A 130 7.23 -2.44 -23.18
N LEU A 131 6.73 -1.60 -22.26
CA LEU A 131 5.71 -0.58 -22.55
C LEU A 131 6.18 0.48 -23.56
N ASN A 132 7.49 0.66 -23.71
CA ASN A 132 8.09 1.55 -24.70
C ASN A 132 8.51 0.83 -26.00
N ASN A 133 8.04 -0.40 -26.23
CA ASN A 133 8.34 -1.22 -27.41
C ASN A 133 9.84 -1.53 -27.62
N GLN A 134 10.63 -1.52 -26.53
CA GLN A 134 12.08 -1.81 -26.60
C GLN A 134 12.39 -3.31 -26.43
N GLN A 135 11.39 -4.09 -26.00
CA GLN A 135 11.44 -5.55 -25.91
C GLN A 135 10.02 -6.12 -25.95
N THR A 136 9.89 -7.42 -26.24
CA THR A 136 8.62 -8.15 -26.19
C THR A 136 8.23 -8.49 -24.75
N GLU A 137 6.97 -8.88 -24.54
CA GLU A 137 6.46 -9.37 -23.26
C GLU A 137 7.25 -10.58 -22.77
N ASP A 138 7.50 -11.56 -23.66
CA ASP A 138 8.29 -12.75 -23.35
C ASP A 138 9.72 -12.41 -22.94
N GLN A 139 10.35 -11.45 -23.62
CA GLN A 139 11.70 -11.02 -23.30
C GLN A 139 11.75 -10.29 -21.96
N ALA A 140 10.76 -9.44 -21.67
CA ALA A 140 10.66 -8.78 -20.38
C ALA A 140 10.50 -9.79 -19.24
N LEU A 141 9.61 -10.78 -19.40
CA LEU A 141 9.39 -11.83 -18.39
C LEU A 141 10.66 -12.64 -18.15
N LYS A 142 11.34 -13.05 -19.22
CA LYS A 142 12.61 -13.76 -19.13
C LYS A 142 13.68 -12.91 -18.41
N ASN A 143 13.85 -11.66 -18.81
CA ASN A 143 14.84 -10.77 -18.20
C ASN A 143 14.57 -10.49 -16.72
N MET A 144 13.29 -10.32 -16.33
CA MET A 144 12.90 -10.18 -14.93
C MET A 144 13.28 -11.44 -14.15
N THR A 145 12.94 -12.62 -14.68
CA THR A 145 13.20 -13.91 -14.04
C THR A 145 14.70 -14.14 -13.82
N ASP A 146 15.50 -13.96 -14.87
CA ASP A 146 16.95 -14.18 -14.81
C ASP A 146 17.62 -13.24 -13.80
N GLN A 147 17.27 -11.94 -13.82
CA GLN A 147 17.85 -10.95 -12.91
C GLN A 147 17.41 -11.15 -11.45
N ILE A 148 16.14 -11.49 -11.22
CA ILE A 148 15.62 -11.75 -9.87
C ILE A 148 16.25 -13.01 -9.29
N ASN A 149 16.37 -14.09 -10.09
CA ASN A 149 17.02 -15.32 -9.65
C ASN A 149 18.50 -15.08 -9.28
N SER A 150 19.24 -14.36 -10.11
CA SER A 150 20.63 -13.98 -9.80
C SER A 150 20.72 -13.17 -8.50
N ALA A 151 19.84 -12.20 -8.29
CA ALA A 151 19.82 -11.41 -7.06
C ALA A 151 19.48 -12.24 -5.81
N LEU A 152 18.62 -13.25 -5.94
CA LEU A 152 18.31 -14.20 -4.86
C LEU A 152 19.50 -15.11 -4.56
N GLU A 153 20.21 -15.60 -5.58
CA GLU A 153 21.42 -16.39 -5.41
C GLU A 153 22.49 -15.60 -4.65
N ASP A 154 22.74 -14.35 -5.04
CA ASP A 154 23.68 -13.45 -4.37
C ASP A 154 23.29 -13.20 -2.90
N TYR A 155 22.01 -12.94 -2.63
CA TYR A 155 21.51 -12.74 -1.27
C TYR A 155 21.70 -13.98 -0.39
N ASN A 156 21.40 -15.16 -0.92
CA ASN A 156 21.51 -16.42 -0.17
C ASN A 156 22.96 -16.85 0.07
N ALA A 157 23.91 -16.35 -0.71
CA ALA A 157 25.33 -16.60 -0.55
C ALA A 157 26.00 -15.68 0.51
N SER A 158 25.27 -14.66 1.02
CA SER A 158 25.78 -13.63 1.93
C SER A 158 25.51 -13.87 3.41
#